data_AF-A0A534RZG4-F1
#
_entry.id   AF-A0A534RZG4-F1
#
_cell.length_a   1.000
_cell.length_b   1.000
_cell.length_c   1.000
_cell.angle_alpha   90.00
_cell.angle_beta   90.00
_cell.angle_gamma   90.00
#
_symmetry.space_group_name_H-M   'P 1'
#
loop_
_entity.id
_entity.type
_entity.pdbx_description
1 polymer ?
#
loop_
_entity_poly.entity_id
_entity_poly.type
_entity_poly.pdbx_seq_one_letter_code
_entity_poly.pdbx_strand_id
1 'polypeptide(L)'
;MTARGAASALRGVVAAVVSVDLVSFPFSLMEARDIGIAHGTLNAFNDVLSRPVGSGVVALIGVAAAVSFARRAGRVLSGLIALVALGLLSTAHAQLFGSPWRHLFYSGLCLGGWLLGLAVTRWRGAPTDESYAHMGSVALLASAYLCAGISKMAFGGPAWLSGYPIQAVIVAQDGLAGRGVLNLYRRFVVETPAVASLLSVLTVGFELGAPLMILGRIPRAVVALGLVAIHANIYLLTPILYWQAMLLLVVFGLSADVPSAEIVQRLAIPTPSDTRRFAAAVVLLGLAAVLAVDHQAHRFAQVRAQGGPGRNVPAAPVAVANADKPMQPAAEAGVDPPAPPPAVSTPPLSRIGPLAVGQTIAGSWQVAALELRGDGFVVRLTRPQGHASLELTCARSVHRSPFDLGAAHIFYSNDVQFDDVKAAGLAVQELLRAAAGRGDVCDVLSAWRMAAF
;
A
#
# COMPACT_ATOMS: atom_id res chain seq x y z
N MET A 1 7.87 36.36 -9.87
CA MET A 1 7.32 36.09 -8.52
C MET A 1 8.38 36.46 -7.49
N THR A 2 8.03 37.21 -6.45
CA THR A 2 8.92 37.44 -5.31
C THR A 2 9.06 36.15 -4.49
N ALA A 3 10.17 35.97 -3.76
CA ALA A 3 10.41 34.76 -2.95
C ALA A 3 9.26 34.49 -1.94
N ARG A 4 8.67 35.55 -1.37
CA ARG A 4 7.48 35.45 -0.50
C ARG A 4 6.26 34.89 -1.22
N GLY A 5 6.08 35.22 -2.50
CA GLY A 5 4.97 34.70 -3.31
C GLY A 5 5.08 33.19 -3.55
N ALA A 6 6.29 32.68 -3.77
CA ALA A 6 6.52 31.25 -4.00
C ALA A 6 6.21 30.40 -2.75
N ALA A 7 6.74 30.78 -1.57
CA ALA A 7 6.47 30.05 -0.33
C ALA A 7 4.99 30.07 0.04
N SER A 8 4.32 31.22 -0.12
CA SER A 8 2.87 31.32 0.12
C SER A 8 2.06 30.42 -0.83
N ALA A 9 2.46 30.29 -2.10
CA ALA A 9 1.80 29.40 -3.04
C ALA A 9 1.97 27.93 -2.65
N LEU A 10 3.19 27.50 -2.29
CA LEU A 10 3.46 26.13 -1.81
C LEU A 10 2.65 25.79 -0.56
N ARG A 11 2.60 26.71 0.41
CA ARG A 11 1.78 26.57 1.63
C ARG A 11 0.30 26.40 1.28
N GLY A 12 -0.19 27.20 0.33
CA GLY A 12 -1.55 27.10 -0.18
C GLY A 12 -1.86 25.74 -0.82
N VAL A 13 -0.93 25.19 -1.61
CA VAL A 13 -1.07 23.85 -2.19
C VAL A 13 -1.13 22.78 -1.10
N VAL A 14 -0.22 22.78 -0.12
CA VAL A 14 -0.25 21.81 0.99
C VAL A 14 -1.60 21.86 1.71
N ALA A 15 -2.06 23.06 2.06
CA ALA A 15 -3.35 23.24 2.71
C ALA A 15 -4.53 22.76 1.86
N ALA A 16 -4.49 23.00 0.55
CA ALA A 16 -5.54 22.56 -0.37
C ALA A 16 -5.60 21.03 -0.46
N VAL A 17 -4.45 20.35 -0.64
CA VAL A 17 -4.41 18.88 -0.70
C VAL A 17 -4.85 18.27 0.63
N VAL A 18 -4.37 18.79 1.78
CA VAL A 18 -4.84 18.36 3.11
C VAL A 18 -6.36 18.54 3.25
N SER A 19 -6.92 19.63 2.73
CA SER A 19 -8.36 19.86 2.78
C SER A 19 -9.15 18.86 1.95
N VAL A 20 -8.64 18.48 0.77
CA VAL A 20 -9.24 17.42 -0.07
C VAL A 20 -9.27 16.09 0.70
N ASP A 21 -8.19 15.76 1.41
CA ASP A 21 -8.10 14.50 2.16
C ASP A 21 -9.08 14.46 3.32
N LEU A 22 -9.14 15.56 4.09
CA LEU A 22 -10.07 15.71 5.20
C LEU A 22 -11.52 15.58 4.75
N VAL A 23 -11.87 16.13 3.58
CA VAL A 23 -13.22 16.00 3.01
C VAL A 23 -13.48 14.60 2.46
N SER A 24 -12.45 13.88 2.01
CA SER A 24 -12.58 12.53 1.47
C SER A 24 -12.81 11.47 2.55
N PHE A 25 -12.20 11.64 3.73
CA PHE A 25 -12.27 10.66 4.82
C PHE A 25 -13.68 10.30 5.31
N PRO A 26 -14.62 11.25 5.53
CA PRO A 26 -15.98 10.92 5.94
C PRO A 26 -16.66 9.88 5.04
N PHE A 27 -16.48 9.98 3.72
CA PHE A 27 -17.07 9.04 2.77
C PHE A 27 -16.45 7.64 2.91
N SER A 28 -15.13 7.55 2.92
CA SER A 28 -14.43 6.26 3.05
C SER A 28 -14.65 5.61 4.42
N LEU A 29 -14.78 6.41 5.48
CA LEU A 29 -15.04 5.90 6.83
C LEU A 29 -16.44 5.31 7.00
N MET A 30 -17.44 5.80 6.25
CA MET A 30 -18.77 5.19 6.25
C MET A 30 -18.72 3.77 5.69
N GLU A 31 -18.04 3.57 4.56
CA GLU A 31 -17.84 2.23 3.99
C GLU A 31 -17.01 1.33 4.94
N ALA A 32 -15.94 1.88 5.52
CA ALA A 32 -15.11 1.18 6.50
C ALA A 32 -15.91 0.71 7.72
N ARG A 33 -16.88 1.52 8.15
CA ARG A 33 -17.75 1.23 9.28
C ARG A 33 -18.59 -0.01 9.04
N ASP A 34 -19.24 -0.11 7.89
CA ASP A 34 -20.12 -1.24 7.58
C ASP A 34 -19.35 -2.56 7.60
N ILE A 35 -18.12 -2.54 7.07
CA ILE A 35 -17.17 -3.65 7.16
C ILE A 35 -16.83 -3.93 8.64
N GLY A 36 -16.52 -2.90 9.43
CA GLY A 36 -16.20 -3.05 10.85
C GLY A 36 -17.33 -3.63 11.70
N ILE A 37 -18.60 -3.25 11.41
CA ILE A 37 -19.80 -3.83 12.04
C ILE A 37 -19.89 -5.32 11.68
N ALA A 38 -19.77 -5.65 10.39
CA ALA A 38 -19.90 -7.02 9.91
C ALA A 38 -18.84 -7.97 10.52
N HIS A 39 -17.64 -7.46 10.82
CA HIS A 39 -16.55 -8.25 11.40
C HIS A 39 -16.45 -8.14 12.93
N GLY A 40 -17.30 -7.35 13.59
CA GLY A 40 -17.23 -7.14 15.04
C GLY A 40 -15.93 -6.45 15.51
N THR A 41 -15.29 -5.64 14.66
CA THR A 41 -13.98 -5.00 14.93
C THR A 41 -14.08 -3.54 15.38
N LEU A 42 -15.31 -3.04 15.60
CA LEU A 42 -15.55 -1.68 16.07
C LEU A 42 -15.21 -1.52 17.56
N ASN A 43 -14.17 -0.74 17.85
CA ASN A 43 -13.90 -0.20 19.18
C ASN A 43 -14.56 1.19 19.35
N ALA A 44 -14.56 1.73 20.58
CA ALA A 44 -15.18 3.03 20.87
C ALA A 44 -14.62 4.19 20.01
N PHE A 45 -13.31 4.18 19.74
CA PHE A 45 -12.66 5.21 18.91
C PHE A 45 -13.17 5.17 17.47
N ASN A 46 -13.16 3.99 16.85
CA ASN A 46 -13.64 3.77 15.49
C ASN A 46 -15.15 3.99 15.40
N ASP A 47 -15.92 3.61 16.41
CA ASP A 47 -17.36 3.86 16.42
C ASP A 47 -17.68 5.35 16.41
N VAL A 48 -16.99 6.18 17.19
CA VAL A 48 -17.20 7.63 17.19
C VAL A 48 -16.76 8.26 15.87
N LEU A 49 -15.54 7.98 15.41
CA LEU A 49 -14.98 8.65 14.25
C LEU A 49 -15.55 8.17 12.92
N SER A 50 -16.07 6.94 12.82
CA SER A 50 -16.67 6.45 11.59
C SER A 50 -18.14 6.87 11.39
N ARG A 51 -18.78 7.47 12.41
CA ARG A 51 -20.11 8.07 12.24
C ARG A 51 -20.01 9.32 11.35
N PRO A 52 -21.02 9.61 10.50
CA PRO A 52 -21.00 10.80 9.64
C PRO A 52 -20.80 12.11 10.40
N VAL A 53 -21.44 12.26 11.57
CA VAL A 53 -21.31 13.45 12.41
C VAL A 53 -19.91 13.56 13.01
N GLY A 54 -19.36 12.45 13.53
CA GLY A 54 -18.03 12.43 14.16
C GLY A 54 -16.91 12.75 13.17
N SER A 55 -16.86 12.02 12.06
CA SER A 55 -15.91 12.30 10.96
C SER A 55 -16.10 13.69 10.37
N GLY A 56 -17.35 14.12 10.13
CA GLY A 56 -17.67 15.42 9.54
C GLY A 56 -17.21 16.59 10.40
N VAL A 57 -17.39 16.52 11.73
CA VAL A 57 -16.91 17.57 12.66
C VAL A 57 -15.38 17.64 12.64
N VAL A 58 -14.68 16.51 12.72
CA VAL A 58 -13.21 16.48 12.70
C VAL A 58 -12.68 17.00 11.36
N ALA A 59 -13.28 16.59 10.24
CA ALA A 59 -12.95 17.08 8.91
C ALA A 59 -13.13 18.60 8.79
N LEU A 60 -14.26 19.14 9.25
CA LEU A 60 -14.55 20.57 9.21
C LEU A 60 -13.54 21.40 10.02
N ILE A 61 -13.20 20.95 11.24
CA ILE A 61 -12.18 21.58 12.08
C ILE A 61 -10.82 21.55 11.36
N GLY A 62 -10.45 20.40 10.80
CA GLY A 62 -9.20 20.25 10.06
C GLY A 62 -9.13 21.19 8.84
N VAL A 63 -10.19 21.30 8.06
CA VAL A 63 -10.26 22.15 6.86
C VAL A 63 -10.16 23.63 7.27
N ALA A 64 -10.92 24.05 8.29
CA ALA A 64 -10.84 25.41 8.82
C ALA A 64 -9.40 25.75 9.29
N ALA A 65 -8.75 24.79 9.94
CA ALA A 65 -7.37 24.94 10.39
C ALA A 65 -6.37 24.98 9.22
N ALA A 66 -6.54 24.16 8.18
CA ALA A 66 -5.73 24.18 6.96
C ALA A 66 -5.87 25.52 6.21
N VAL A 67 -7.09 26.04 6.07
CA VAL A 67 -7.35 27.37 5.48
C VAL A 67 -6.71 28.48 6.33
N SER A 68 -6.83 28.40 7.65
CA SER A 68 -6.17 29.33 8.57
C SER A 68 -4.65 29.30 8.41
N PHE A 69 -4.06 28.11 8.26
CA PHE A 69 -2.64 27.91 8.00
C PHE A 69 -2.21 28.50 6.64
N ALA A 70 -2.99 28.30 5.58
CA ALA A 70 -2.69 28.86 4.25
C ALA A 70 -2.61 30.39 4.24
N ARG A 71 -3.48 31.05 5.01
CA ARG A 71 -3.65 32.52 5.00
C ARG A 71 -2.48 33.32 5.56
N ARG A 72 -1.68 32.77 6.48
CA ARG A 72 -0.57 33.52 7.12
C ARG A 72 0.62 32.62 7.40
N ALA A 73 1.81 33.11 7.05
CA ALA A 73 3.07 32.46 7.38
C ALA A 73 3.22 32.28 8.90
N GLY A 74 3.90 31.19 9.30
CA GLY A 74 4.23 30.93 10.69
C GLY A 74 3.06 30.47 11.59
N ARG A 75 1.88 30.11 11.05
CA ARG A 75 0.75 29.59 11.85
C ARG A 75 0.87 28.09 12.20
N VAL A 76 1.85 27.74 13.04
CA VAL A 76 2.11 26.34 13.43
C VAL A 76 0.93 25.67 14.11
N LEU A 77 0.23 26.35 15.03
CA LEU A 77 -0.90 25.74 15.73
C LEU A 77 -2.03 25.33 14.78
N SER A 78 -2.36 26.17 13.79
CA SER A 78 -3.38 25.83 12.79
C SER A 78 -2.96 24.63 11.94
N GLY A 79 -1.69 24.57 11.50
CA GLY A 79 -1.22 23.40 10.77
C GLY A 79 -1.18 22.14 11.65
N LEU A 80 -0.84 22.25 12.94
CA LEU A 80 -0.87 21.12 13.88
C LEU A 80 -2.29 20.58 14.08
N ILE A 81 -3.29 21.46 14.23
CA ILE A 81 -4.69 21.05 14.32
C ILE A 81 -5.12 20.30 13.05
N ALA A 82 -4.75 20.80 11.86
CA ALA A 82 -5.05 20.12 10.60
C ALA A 82 -4.37 18.74 10.51
N LEU A 83 -3.10 18.65 10.93
CA LEU A 83 -2.34 17.39 10.94
C LEU A 83 -2.93 16.36 11.92
N VAL A 84 -3.35 16.80 13.11
CA VAL A 84 -4.01 15.95 14.11
C VAL A 84 -5.36 15.45 13.58
N ALA A 85 -6.18 16.34 13.00
CA ALA A 85 -7.45 15.93 12.40
C ALA A 85 -7.24 14.87 11.31
N LEU A 86 -6.26 15.07 10.42
CA LEU A 86 -5.90 14.11 9.38
C LEU A 86 -5.41 12.78 9.99
N GLY A 87 -4.57 12.84 11.02
CA GLY A 87 -4.06 11.66 11.73
C GLY A 87 -5.15 10.84 12.41
N LEU A 88 -6.13 11.50 13.04
CA LEU A 88 -7.27 10.83 13.68
C LEU A 88 -8.11 10.07 12.65
N LEU A 89 -8.51 10.72 11.55
CA LEU A 89 -9.32 10.09 10.50
C LEU A 89 -8.56 8.97 9.79
N SER A 90 -7.27 9.19 9.50
CA SER A 90 -6.39 8.18 8.91
C SER A 90 -6.21 6.96 9.81
N THR A 91 -6.08 7.17 11.12
CA THR A 91 -5.97 6.08 12.10
C THR A 91 -7.26 5.26 12.17
N ALA A 92 -8.42 5.92 12.25
CA ALA A 92 -9.71 5.22 12.24
C ALA A 92 -9.90 4.39 10.96
N HIS A 93 -9.57 4.98 9.81
CA HIS A 93 -9.60 4.27 8.53
C HIS A 93 -8.65 3.06 8.53
N ALA A 94 -7.42 3.23 9.02
CA ALA A 94 -6.42 2.17 9.05
C ALA A 94 -6.83 1.00 9.97
N GLN A 95 -7.50 1.27 11.08
CA GLN A 95 -8.01 0.23 11.98
C GLN A 95 -9.17 -0.55 11.35
N LEU A 96 -10.08 0.14 10.64
CA LEU A 96 -11.25 -0.49 10.01
C LEU A 96 -10.90 -1.25 8.71
N PHE A 97 -10.08 -0.66 7.83
CA PHE A 97 -9.64 -1.29 6.58
C PHE A 97 -8.39 -2.17 6.73
N GLY A 98 -7.77 -2.22 7.91
CA GLY A 98 -6.51 -2.95 8.15
C GLY A 98 -5.26 -2.31 7.52
N SER A 99 -5.39 -1.21 6.78
CA SER A 99 -4.27 -0.45 6.25
C SER A 99 -4.60 1.03 6.07
N PRO A 100 -3.63 1.93 6.25
CA PRO A 100 -3.84 3.36 5.98
C PRO A 100 -4.13 3.58 4.51
N TRP A 101 -5.00 4.55 4.22
CA TRP A 101 -5.30 4.88 2.83
C TRP A 101 -4.09 5.54 2.18
N ARG A 102 -3.40 4.80 1.33
CA ARG A 102 -2.09 5.19 0.75
C ARG A 102 -2.15 6.51 0.00
N HIS A 103 -3.32 6.89 -0.51
CA HIS A 103 -3.49 8.12 -1.27
C HIS A 103 -3.45 9.37 -0.40
N LEU A 104 -3.83 9.31 0.89
CA LEU A 104 -3.96 10.48 1.79
C LEU A 104 -2.75 10.70 2.73
N PHE A 105 -1.68 9.94 2.51
CA PHE A 105 -0.49 9.95 3.39
C PHE A 105 0.47 11.11 3.09
N TYR A 106 0.63 11.45 1.81
CA TYR A 106 1.64 12.41 1.36
C TYR A 106 1.35 13.86 1.78
N SER A 107 0.07 14.24 1.87
CA SER A 107 -0.34 15.58 2.32
C SER A 107 0.05 15.82 3.79
N GLY A 108 -0.17 14.81 4.65
CA GLY A 108 0.21 14.82 6.06
C GLY A 108 1.72 14.86 6.24
N LEU A 109 2.48 14.13 5.43
CA LEU A 109 3.94 14.21 5.43
C LEU A 109 4.45 15.59 5.03
N CYS A 110 3.97 16.16 3.93
CA CYS A 110 4.39 17.49 3.52
C CYS A 110 3.99 18.55 4.56
N LEU A 111 2.79 18.48 5.13
CA LEU A 111 2.37 19.36 6.21
C LEU A 111 3.25 19.20 7.47
N GLY A 112 3.53 17.96 7.89
CA GLY A 112 4.43 17.68 9.01
C GLY A 112 5.82 18.24 8.79
N GLY A 113 6.37 18.04 7.58
CA GLY A 113 7.67 18.57 7.18
C GLY A 113 7.70 20.09 7.20
N TRP A 114 6.63 20.72 6.72
CA TRP A 114 6.44 22.16 6.80
C TRP A 114 6.46 22.67 8.24
N LEU A 115 5.71 22.01 9.14
CA LEU A 115 5.62 22.40 10.55
C LEU A 115 6.94 22.22 11.29
N LEU A 116 7.69 21.15 11.02
CA LEU A 116 9.03 20.94 11.58
C LEU A 116 9.98 22.06 11.13
N GLY A 117 9.96 22.43 9.86
CA GLY A 117 10.75 23.54 9.37
C GLY A 117 10.37 24.89 9.98
N LEU A 118 9.07 25.13 10.22
CA LEU A 118 8.60 26.32 10.95
C LEU A 118 9.04 26.32 12.43
N ALA A 119 9.13 25.15 13.05
CA ALA A 119 9.66 25.04 14.42
C ALA A 119 11.14 25.44 14.46
N VAL A 120 11.93 25.00 13.48
CA VAL A 120 13.35 25.38 13.34
C VAL A 120 13.50 26.88 13.12
N THR A 121 12.72 27.49 12.23
CA THR A 121 12.83 28.94 11.96
C THR A 121 12.44 29.79 13.16
N ARG A 122 11.44 29.36 13.94
CA ARG A 122 11.09 29.99 15.22
C ARG A 122 12.17 29.86 16.26
N TRP A 123 12.77 28.68 16.39
CA TRP A 123 13.89 28.47 17.31
C TRP A 123 15.09 29.38 16.99
N ARG A 124 15.27 29.74 15.71
CA ARG A 124 16.29 30.69 15.25
C ARG A 124 15.88 32.16 15.31
N GLY A 125 14.68 32.48 15.83
CA GLY A 125 14.20 33.87 15.91
C GLY A 125 13.69 34.46 14.59
N ALA A 126 13.45 33.63 13.57
CA ALA A 126 12.93 34.04 12.26
C ALA A 126 11.54 33.42 11.98
N PRO A 127 10.50 33.71 12.80
CA PRO A 127 9.22 32.98 12.80
C PRO A 127 8.41 33.06 11.49
N THR A 128 8.77 33.97 10.59
CA THR A 128 8.13 34.17 9.28
C THR A 128 8.96 33.66 8.11
N ASP A 129 10.19 33.15 8.34
CA ASP A 129 10.97 32.49 7.31
C ASP A 129 10.41 31.08 7.07
N GLU A 130 10.10 30.78 5.81
CA GLU A 130 9.51 29.51 5.37
C GLU A 130 10.50 28.66 4.56
N SER A 131 11.76 29.08 4.41
CA SER A 131 12.80 28.33 3.70
C SER A 131 12.98 26.91 4.28
N TYR A 132 13.10 26.79 5.60
CA TYR A 132 13.16 25.50 6.28
C TYR A 132 11.84 24.71 6.20
N ALA A 133 10.70 25.39 6.16
CA ALA A 133 9.39 24.74 6.05
C ALA A 133 9.22 24.07 4.68
N HIS A 134 9.61 24.78 3.62
CA HIS A 134 9.71 24.22 2.28
C HIS A 134 10.66 23.02 2.26
N MET A 135 11.89 23.17 2.76
CA MET A 135 12.87 22.08 2.76
C MET A 135 12.41 20.87 3.60
N GLY A 136 11.75 21.11 4.74
CA GLY A 136 11.20 20.03 5.57
C GLY A 136 10.13 19.23 4.85
N SER A 137 9.29 19.89 4.04
CA SER A 137 8.28 19.21 3.20
C SER A 137 8.94 18.34 2.13
N VAL A 138 9.98 18.86 1.45
CA VAL A 138 10.79 18.11 0.47
C VAL A 138 11.46 16.92 1.14
N ALA A 139 12.06 17.11 2.32
CA ALA A 139 12.77 16.08 3.05
C ALA A 139 11.85 14.94 3.49
N LEU A 140 10.66 15.23 4.04
CA LEU A 140 9.71 14.17 4.40
C LEU A 140 9.10 13.48 3.17
N LEU A 141 8.86 14.21 2.08
CA LEU A 141 8.42 13.61 0.82
C LEU A 141 9.49 12.65 0.28
N ALA A 142 10.75 13.08 0.26
CA ALA A 142 11.90 12.26 -0.14
C ALA A 142 12.08 11.03 0.78
N SER A 143 11.93 11.22 2.08
CA SER A 143 12.01 10.14 3.07
C SER A 143 10.95 9.06 2.82
N ALA A 144 9.73 9.43 2.47
CA ALA A 144 8.68 8.46 2.14
C ALA A 144 9.05 7.57 0.96
N TYR A 145 9.64 8.15 -0.09
CA TYR A 145 10.12 7.39 -1.24
C TYR A 145 11.34 6.55 -0.91
N LEU A 146 12.27 7.06 -0.10
CA LEU A 146 13.40 6.26 0.39
C LEU A 146 12.90 5.03 1.17
N CYS A 147 11.95 5.22 2.09
CA CYS A 147 11.32 4.13 2.82
C CYS A 147 10.61 3.15 1.89
N ALA A 148 9.94 3.63 0.84
CA ALA A 148 9.33 2.79 -0.18
C ALA A 148 10.37 1.92 -0.90
N GLY A 149 11.50 2.51 -1.33
CA GLY A 149 12.60 1.79 -1.99
C GLY A 149 13.26 0.77 -1.07
N ILE A 150 13.58 1.16 0.17
CA ILE A 150 14.14 0.26 1.19
C ILE A 150 13.18 -0.89 1.45
N SER A 151 11.88 -0.63 1.62
CA SER A 151 10.90 -1.69 1.91
C SER A 151 10.80 -2.72 0.76
N LYS A 152 10.88 -2.29 -0.50
CA LYS A 152 10.89 -3.22 -1.65
C LYS A 152 12.10 -4.15 -1.59
N MET A 153 13.27 -3.61 -1.30
CA MET A 153 14.51 -4.39 -1.20
C MET A 153 14.54 -5.27 0.04
N ALA A 154 14.09 -4.76 1.19
CA ALA A 154 14.10 -5.49 2.45
C ALA A 154 13.10 -6.65 2.47
N PHE A 155 11.90 -6.45 1.92
CA PHE A 155 10.82 -7.46 1.99
C PHE A 155 10.69 -8.31 0.73
N GLY A 156 11.06 -7.81 -0.44
CA GLY A 156 11.05 -8.59 -1.68
C GLY A 156 12.43 -9.04 -2.18
N GLY A 157 13.51 -8.61 -1.53
CA GLY A 157 14.87 -8.98 -1.88
C GLY A 157 15.34 -8.46 -3.24
N PRO A 158 16.49 -8.95 -3.73
CA PRO A 158 16.99 -8.61 -5.07
C PRO A 158 16.04 -8.99 -6.21
N ALA A 159 15.14 -9.94 -5.98
CA ALA A 159 14.12 -10.35 -6.94
C ALA A 159 13.17 -9.21 -7.34
N TRP A 160 13.06 -8.14 -6.55
CA TRP A 160 12.31 -6.95 -6.98
C TRP A 160 12.86 -6.33 -8.27
N LEU A 161 14.16 -6.47 -8.52
CA LEU A 161 14.85 -5.92 -9.68
C LEU A 161 14.63 -6.74 -10.96
N SER A 162 14.08 -7.96 -10.88
CA SER A 162 13.87 -8.85 -12.04
C SER A 162 12.66 -8.48 -12.90
N GLY A 163 11.87 -7.47 -12.49
CA GLY A 163 10.59 -7.13 -13.14
C GLY A 163 9.44 -8.08 -12.81
N TYR A 164 9.72 -9.27 -12.26
CA TYR A 164 8.70 -10.28 -11.96
C TYR A 164 7.56 -9.73 -11.09
N PRO A 165 7.81 -8.99 -9.99
CA PRO A 165 6.70 -8.43 -9.19
C PRO A 165 5.82 -7.45 -9.96
N ILE A 166 6.40 -6.66 -10.87
CA ILE A 166 5.63 -5.75 -11.73
C ILE A 166 4.73 -6.56 -12.67
N GLN A 167 5.28 -7.58 -13.33
CA GLN A 167 4.52 -8.46 -14.23
C GLN A 167 3.37 -9.16 -13.48
N ALA A 168 3.66 -9.70 -12.30
CA ALA A 168 2.68 -10.36 -11.45
C ALA A 168 1.54 -9.42 -11.06
N VAL A 169 1.84 -8.17 -10.66
CA VAL A 169 0.81 -7.18 -10.30
C VAL A 169 -0.05 -6.79 -11.51
N ILE A 170 0.54 -6.63 -12.70
CA ILE A 170 -0.21 -6.32 -13.93
C ILE A 170 -1.20 -7.45 -14.26
N VAL A 171 -0.72 -8.70 -14.23
CA VAL A 171 -1.55 -9.88 -14.53
C VAL A 171 -2.67 -10.03 -13.50
N ALA A 172 -2.36 -9.81 -12.22
CA ALA A 172 -3.30 -10.01 -11.13
C ALA A 172 -4.51 -9.06 -11.14
N GLN A 173 -4.39 -7.86 -11.73
CA GLN A 173 -5.46 -6.87 -11.65
C GLN A 173 -6.49 -6.94 -12.77
N ASP A 174 -6.03 -7.10 -14.03
CA ASP A 174 -6.89 -7.01 -15.21
C ASP A 174 -6.77 -8.23 -16.15
N GLY A 175 -5.93 -9.23 -15.81
CA GLY A 175 -5.76 -10.46 -16.56
C GLY A 175 -5.34 -10.28 -18.04
N LEU A 176 -4.92 -9.07 -18.42
CA LEU A 176 -4.60 -8.67 -19.81
C LEU A 176 -5.75 -8.90 -20.82
N ALA A 177 -7.00 -8.98 -20.36
CA ALA A 177 -8.15 -9.38 -21.18
C ALA A 177 -8.71 -8.26 -22.09
N GLY A 178 -8.28 -7.01 -21.89
CA GLY A 178 -8.80 -5.85 -22.63
C GLY A 178 -8.42 -5.79 -24.11
N ARG A 179 -9.15 -5.00 -24.89
CA ARG A 179 -8.76 -4.57 -26.25
C ARG A 179 -8.46 -3.07 -26.22
N GLY A 180 -7.29 -2.65 -26.69
CA GLY A 180 -6.90 -1.24 -26.72
C GLY A 180 -5.39 -1.01 -26.55
N VAL A 181 -4.93 0.21 -26.85
CA VAL A 181 -3.51 0.61 -26.79
C VAL A 181 -2.93 0.41 -25.39
N LEU A 182 -3.70 0.73 -24.35
CA LEU A 182 -3.26 0.53 -22.97
C LEU A 182 -3.01 -0.95 -22.64
N ASN A 183 -3.88 -1.84 -23.15
CA ASN A 183 -3.69 -3.27 -22.94
C ASN A 183 -2.53 -3.83 -23.77
N LEU A 184 -2.28 -3.28 -24.97
CA LEU A 184 -1.09 -3.59 -25.75
C LEU A 184 0.18 -3.22 -24.99
N TYR A 185 0.20 -2.04 -24.35
CA TYR A 185 1.33 -1.62 -23.51
C TYR A 185 1.53 -2.56 -22.32
N ARG A 186 0.46 -2.93 -21.61
CA ARG A 186 0.54 -3.88 -20.49
C ARG A 186 1.05 -5.25 -20.92
N ARG A 187 0.54 -5.78 -22.04
CA ARG A 187 1.03 -7.04 -22.63
C ARG A 187 2.50 -6.95 -22.99
N PHE A 188 2.92 -5.87 -23.65
CA PHE A 188 4.32 -5.66 -23.98
C PHE A 188 5.24 -5.71 -22.74
N VAL A 189 4.84 -5.07 -21.64
CA VAL A 189 5.61 -5.12 -20.38
C VAL A 189 5.61 -6.52 -19.77
N VAL A 190 4.47 -7.24 -19.80
CA VAL A 190 4.38 -8.61 -19.26
C VAL A 190 5.16 -9.61 -20.11
N GLU A 191 5.11 -9.50 -21.44
CA GLU A 191 5.74 -10.42 -22.38
C GLU A 191 7.23 -10.12 -22.59
N THR A 192 7.73 -8.97 -22.12
CA THR A 192 9.14 -8.57 -22.29
C THR A 192 9.86 -8.39 -20.93
N PRO A 193 10.49 -9.46 -20.39
CA PRO A 193 11.15 -9.42 -19.06
C PRO A 193 12.20 -8.32 -18.90
N ALA A 194 12.93 -7.99 -19.96
CA ALA A 194 13.92 -6.92 -19.94
C ALA A 194 13.28 -5.54 -19.69
N VAL A 195 12.10 -5.29 -20.27
CA VAL A 195 11.35 -4.04 -20.06
C VAL A 195 10.82 -3.97 -18.63
N ALA A 196 10.21 -5.06 -18.14
CA ALA A 196 9.76 -5.13 -16.75
C ALA A 196 10.93 -4.94 -15.76
N SER A 197 12.07 -5.58 -16.00
CA SER A 197 13.30 -5.40 -15.19
C SER A 197 13.77 -3.96 -15.19
N LEU A 198 13.85 -3.33 -16.37
CA LEU A 198 14.25 -1.92 -16.49
C LEU A 198 13.30 -1.02 -15.69
N LEU A 199 11.98 -1.21 -15.81
CA LEU A 199 10.99 -0.46 -15.04
C LEU A 199 11.12 -0.68 -13.53
N SER A 200 11.39 -1.91 -13.10
CA SER A 200 11.68 -2.25 -11.70
C SER A 200 12.94 -1.53 -11.18
N VAL A 201 14.04 -1.61 -11.92
CA VAL A 201 15.32 -0.96 -11.58
C VAL A 201 15.14 0.55 -11.51
N LEU A 202 14.47 1.16 -12.48
CA LEU A 202 14.17 2.59 -12.45
C LEU A 202 13.30 2.97 -11.25
N THR A 203 12.27 2.17 -10.95
CA THR A 203 11.39 2.38 -9.79
C THR A 203 12.19 2.41 -8.49
N VAL A 204 12.96 1.36 -8.22
CA VAL A 204 13.79 1.28 -7.01
C VAL A 204 14.87 2.35 -7.02
N GLY A 205 15.51 2.62 -8.17
CA GLY A 205 16.57 3.61 -8.31
C GLY A 205 16.12 5.02 -7.97
N PHE A 206 14.97 5.47 -8.48
CA PHE A 206 14.43 6.79 -8.14
C PHE A 206 13.91 6.87 -6.70
N GLU A 207 13.34 5.79 -6.17
CA GLU A 207 12.91 5.74 -4.77
C GLU A 207 14.10 5.82 -3.80
N LEU A 208 15.16 5.04 -4.02
CA LEU A 208 16.39 5.12 -3.23
C LEU A 208 17.16 6.43 -3.46
N GLY A 209 17.04 7.00 -4.67
CA GLY A 209 17.59 8.30 -5.03
C GLY A 209 16.81 9.50 -4.49
N ALA A 210 15.64 9.29 -3.88
CA ALA A 210 14.79 10.34 -3.33
C ALA A 210 15.52 11.36 -2.43
N PRO A 211 16.47 10.98 -1.55
CA PRO A 211 17.22 11.93 -0.73
C PRO A 211 17.99 12.98 -1.54
N LEU A 212 18.34 12.72 -2.80
CA LEU A 212 19.00 13.71 -3.67
C LEU A 212 18.12 14.96 -3.89
N MET A 213 16.81 14.87 -3.63
CA MET A 213 15.89 16.01 -3.69
C MET A 213 16.24 17.16 -2.73
N ILE A 214 17.06 16.93 -1.70
CA ILE A 214 17.49 17.98 -0.77
C ILE A 214 18.77 18.69 -1.21
N LEU A 215 19.50 18.17 -2.21
CA LEU A 215 20.82 18.67 -2.61
C LEU A 215 20.77 19.93 -3.47
N GLY A 216 19.60 20.27 -4.01
CA GLY A 216 19.39 21.49 -4.79
C GLY A 216 18.35 21.30 -5.90
N ARG A 217 18.06 22.39 -6.61
CA ARG A 217 16.99 22.44 -7.61
C ARG A 217 17.08 21.39 -8.71
N ILE A 218 18.26 21.18 -9.32
CA ILE A 218 18.41 20.27 -10.47
C ILE A 218 18.23 18.81 -10.04
N PRO A 219 18.99 18.28 -9.05
CA PRO A 219 18.75 16.92 -8.55
C PRO A 219 17.31 16.70 -8.10
N ARG A 220 16.72 17.70 -7.42
CA ARG A 220 15.31 17.66 -6.98
C ARG A 220 14.34 17.53 -8.15
N ALA A 221 14.49 18.34 -9.20
CA ALA A 221 13.62 18.27 -10.36
C ALA A 221 13.75 16.93 -11.09
N VAL A 222 14.98 16.44 -11.29
CA VAL A 222 15.24 15.15 -11.97
C VAL A 222 14.59 14.00 -11.22
N VAL A 223 14.80 13.91 -9.91
CA VAL A 223 14.25 12.83 -9.09
C VAL A 223 12.73 12.93 -9.00
N ALA A 224 12.20 14.15 -8.78
CA ALA A 224 10.75 14.33 -8.71
C ALA A 224 10.04 13.97 -10.01
N LEU A 225 10.58 14.37 -11.16
CA LEU A 225 10.03 14.01 -12.48
C LEU A 225 10.15 12.50 -12.74
N GLY A 226 11.25 11.87 -12.34
CA GLY A 226 11.40 10.41 -12.41
C GLY A 226 10.34 9.68 -11.60
N LEU A 227 10.12 10.10 -10.34
CA LEU A 227 9.07 9.55 -9.48
C LEU A 227 7.66 9.79 -10.03
N VAL A 228 7.39 10.97 -10.61
CA VAL A 228 6.12 11.25 -11.31
C VAL A 228 5.93 10.32 -12.51
N ALA A 229 6.97 10.10 -13.32
CA ALA A 229 6.93 9.20 -14.46
C ALA A 229 6.67 7.75 -14.02
N ILE A 230 7.28 7.29 -12.92
CA ILE A 230 7.00 5.99 -12.31
C ILE A 230 5.54 5.88 -11.90
N HIS A 231 4.98 6.87 -11.20
CA HIS A 231 3.58 6.84 -10.79
C HIS A 231 2.60 6.88 -11.97
N ALA A 232 2.90 7.69 -12.99
CA ALA A 232 2.13 7.68 -14.23
C ALA A 232 2.17 6.30 -14.88
N ASN A 233 3.33 5.67 -14.92
CA ASN A 233 3.48 4.32 -15.45
C ASN A 233 2.72 3.27 -14.64
N ILE A 234 2.78 3.34 -13.30
CA ILE A 234 2.00 2.48 -12.41
C ILE A 234 0.51 2.66 -12.71
N TYR A 235 0.01 3.88 -12.86
CA TYR A 235 -1.40 4.12 -13.20
C TYR A 235 -1.81 3.49 -14.54
N LEU A 236 -0.95 3.58 -15.56
CA LEU A 236 -1.19 2.93 -16.84
C LEU A 236 -1.23 1.40 -16.70
N LEU A 237 -0.33 0.84 -15.90
CA LEU A 237 -0.17 -0.60 -15.73
C LEU A 237 -1.21 -1.23 -14.79
N THR A 238 -1.63 -0.53 -13.74
CA THR A 238 -2.33 -1.12 -12.58
C THR A 238 -3.56 -0.34 -12.07
N PRO A 239 -4.21 0.46 -12.92
CA PRO A 239 -5.16 1.54 -12.56
C PRO A 239 -5.03 2.28 -11.20
N ILE A 240 -3.91 2.18 -10.47
CA ILE A 240 -3.77 2.78 -9.15
C ILE A 240 -3.25 4.21 -9.31
N LEU A 241 -4.10 5.19 -9.00
CA LEU A 241 -3.79 6.61 -9.17
C LEU A 241 -3.19 7.23 -7.89
N TYR A 242 -1.91 7.61 -7.94
CA TYR A 242 -1.23 8.33 -6.85
C TYR A 242 -1.23 9.85 -7.07
N TRP A 243 -2.39 10.44 -7.40
CA TRP A 243 -2.47 11.83 -7.86
C TRP A 243 -1.87 12.84 -6.88
N GLN A 244 -2.01 12.64 -5.56
CA GLN A 244 -1.46 13.54 -4.55
C GLN A 244 0.05 13.53 -4.53
N ALA A 245 0.63 12.33 -4.54
CA ALA A 245 2.06 12.15 -4.55
C ALA A 245 2.66 12.78 -5.81
N MET A 246 2.03 12.56 -6.97
CA MET A 246 2.41 13.18 -8.24
C MET A 246 2.32 14.72 -8.18
N LEU A 247 1.21 15.27 -7.69
CA LEU A 247 1.02 16.72 -7.56
C LEU A 247 2.07 17.33 -6.64
N LEU A 248 2.28 16.75 -5.46
CA LEU A 248 3.25 17.25 -4.47
C LEU A 248 4.68 17.12 -4.99
N LEU A 249 5.02 16.04 -5.71
CA LEU A 249 6.31 15.92 -6.40
C LEU A 249 6.50 16.99 -7.47
N VAL A 250 5.50 17.29 -8.29
CA VAL A 250 5.60 18.37 -9.30
C VAL A 250 5.80 19.71 -8.60
N VAL A 251 4.95 20.01 -7.62
CA VAL A 251 4.93 21.31 -6.95
C VAL A 251 6.22 21.55 -6.16
N PHE A 252 6.64 20.61 -5.32
CA PHE A 252 7.86 20.74 -4.54
C PHE A 252 9.12 20.47 -5.37
N GLY A 253 9.06 19.50 -6.28
CA GLY A 253 10.18 19.09 -7.11
C GLY A 253 10.65 20.19 -8.06
N LEU A 254 9.71 20.90 -8.68
CA LEU A 254 9.98 21.94 -9.66
C LEU A 254 10.04 23.35 -9.06
N SER A 255 9.71 23.50 -7.78
CA SER A 255 9.80 24.79 -7.09
C SER A 255 11.21 25.36 -7.16
N ALA A 256 11.31 26.69 -7.23
CA ALA A 256 12.58 27.36 -7.00
C ALA A 256 12.96 27.24 -5.52
N ASP A 257 14.26 27.17 -5.23
CA ASP A 257 14.72 27.29 -3.86
C ASP A 257 14.28 28.65 -3.30
N VAL A 258 13.77 28.65 -2.07
CA VAL A 258 13.44 29.88 -1.36
C VAL A 258 14.74 30.34 -0.73
N PRO A 259 15.40 31.39 -1.26
CA PRO A 259 16.65 31.86 -0.67
C PRO A 259 16.36 32.30 0.76
N SER A 260 17.04 31.67 1.72
CA SER A 260 17.02 32.16 3.10
C SER A 260 17.79 33.49 3.11
N ALA A 261 17.13 34.56 3.55
CA ALA A 261 17.79 35.86 3.78
C ALA A 261 18.97 35.71 4.76
N GLU A 262 18.91 34.72 5.65
CA GLU A 262 19.95 34.39 6.62
C GLU A 262 21.13 33.62 5.98
N ILE A 263 20.90 32.72 5.02
CA ILE A 263 21.99 32.02 4.30
C ILE A 263 22.82 33.01 3.48
N VAL A 264 22.17 34.01 2.87
CA VAL A 264 22.87 35.09 2.16
C VAL A 264 23.72 35.93 3.12
N GLN A 265 23.31 36.07 4.39
CA GLN A 265 24.08 36.77 5.43
C GLN A 265 25.11 35.87 6.14
N ARG A 266 24.90 34.55 6.22
CA ARG A 266 25.71 33.59 6.99
C ARG A 266 26.56 32.65 6.14
N LEU A 267 26.87 32.98 4.88
CA LEU A 267 27.97 32.34 4.15
C LEU A 267 29.36 32.57 4.81
N ALA A 268 29.41 33.19 6.00
CA ALA A 268 30.46 33.00 6.98
C ALA A 268 30.45 31.54 7.52
N ILE A 269 31.37 30.74 6.97
CA ILE A 269 31.97 29.48 7.44
C ILE A 269 31.17 28.70 8.53
N PRO A 270 30.64 27.49 8.23
CA PRO A 270 29.94 26.67 9.22
C PRO A 270 30.80 26.39 10.45
N THR A 271 30.21 26.52 11.65
CA THR A 271 30.96 26.28 12.88
C THR A 271 31.05 24.77 13.18
N PRO A 272 32.12 24.29 13.84
CA PRO A 272 32.25 22.87 14.22
C PRO A 272 31.07 22.31 15.05
N SER A 273 30.33 23.18 15.72
CA SER A 273 29.15 22.79 16.50
C SER A 273 27.94 22.42 15.63
N ASP A 274 27.83 22.99 14.43
CA ASP A 274 26.77 22.68 13.48
C ASP A 274 26.95 21.27 12.89
N THR A 275 28.20 20.86 12.62
CA THR A 275 28.53 19.52 12.13
C THR A 275 28.17 18.43 13.13
N ARG A 276 28.47 18.63 14.42
CA ARG A 276 28.13 17.66 15.48
C ARG A 276 26.61 17.51 15.64
N ARG A 277 25.87 18.62 15.60
CA ARG A 277 24.40 18.60 15.67
C ARG A 277 23.78 17.91 14.47
N PHE A 278 24.30 18.16 13.27
CA PHE A 278 23.87 17.49 12.05
C PHE A 278 24.12 15.97 12.14
N ALA A 279 25.32 15.55 12.52
CA ALA A 279 25.66 14.14 12.70
C ALA A 279 24.73 13.46 13.73
N ALA A 280 24.50 14.11 14.88
CA ALA A 280 23.58 13.60 15.89
C ALA A 280 22.14 13.47 15.37
N ALA A 281 21.64 14.45 14.61
CA ALA A 281 20.32 14.41 14.01
C ALA A 281 20.22 13.27 12.98
N VAL A 282 21.24 13.06 12.15
CA VAL A 282 21.30 11.95 11.18
C VAL A 282 21.27 10.61 11.91
N VAL A 283 22.05 10.43 12.99
CA VAL A 283 22.05 9.19 13.79
C VAL A 283 20.68 8.96 14.42
N LEU A 284 20.07 9.98 15.03
CA LEU A 284 18.75 9.87 15.65
C LEU A 284 17.65 9.51 14.64
N LEU A 285 17.66 10.15 13.47
CA LEU A 285 16.72 9.85 12.39
C LEU A 285 16.94 8.43 11.83
N GLY A 286 18.21 8.01 11.70
CA GLY A 286 18.57 6.64 11.31
C GLY A 286 18.03 5.61 12.30
N LEU A 287 18.23 5.83 13.60
CA LEU A 287 17.69 4.95 14.65
C LEU A 287 16.15 4.92 14.63
N ALA A 288 15.49 6.07 14.50
CA ALA A 288 14.04 6.14 14.40
C ALA A 288 13.51 5.38 13.16
N ALA A 289 14.20 5.45 12.03
CA ALA A 289 13.86 4.70 10.83
C ALA A 289 14.01 3.19 11.04
N VAL A 290 15.10 2.74 11.68
CA VAL A 290 15.31 1.32 12.02
C VAL A 290 14.19 0.81 12.95
N LEU A 291 13.86 1.56 14.00
CA LEU A 291 12.78 1.19 14.93
C LEU A 291 11.40 1.14 14.24
N ALA A 292 11.13 2.06 13.30
CA ALA A 292 9.89 2.04 12.53
C ALA A 292 9.81 0.81 11.60
N VAL A 293 10.92 0.47 10.94
CA VAL A 293 11.02 -0.75 10.10
C VAL A 293 10.85 -2.00 10.94
N ASP A 294 11.50 -2.08 12.10
CA ASP A 294 11.41 -3.21 13.02
C ASP A 294 9.99 -3.39 13.58
N HIS A 295 9.35 -2.30 14.00
CA HIS A 295 7.95 -2.31 14.45
C HIS A 295 7.01 -2.80 13.35
N GLN A 296 7.22 -2.36 12.11
CA GLN A 296 6.43 -2.80 10.97
C GLN A 296 6.68 -4.29 10.64
N ALA A 297 7.93 -4.75 10.73
CA ALA A 297 8.29 -6.15 10.55
C ALA A 297 7.63 -7.06 11.62
N HIS A 298 7.67 -6.65 12.89
CA HIS A 298 6.99 -7.34 13.99
C HIS A 298 5.47 -7.41 13.77
N ARG A 299 4.84 -6.31 13.36
CA ARG A 299 3.41 -6.28 13.04
C ARG A 299 3.07 -7.26 11.91
N PHE A 300 3.87 -7.31 10.85
CA PHE A 300 3.66 -8.28 9.77
C PHE A 300 3.86 -9.73 10.25
N ALA A 301 4.84 -9.98 11.11
CA ALA A 301 5.07 -11.30 11.70
C ALA A 301 3.87 -11.74 12.57
N GLN A 302 3.30 -10.84 13.37
CA GLN A 302 2.10 -11.11 14.17
C GLN A 302 0.88 -11.44 13.32
N VAL A 303 0.62 -10.67 12.25
CA VAL A 303 -0.49 -10.94 11.31
C VAL A 303 -0.32 -12.31 10.64
N ARG A 304 0.91 -12.67 10.26
CA ARG A 304 1.23 -13.99 9.69
C ARG A 304 1.05 -15.11 10.72
N ALA A 305 1.47 -14.91 11.97
CA ALA A 305 1.37 -15.90 13.04
C ALA A 305 -0.09 -16.18 13.46
N GLN A 306 -0.98 -15.19 13.35
CA GLN A 306 -2.39 -15.33 13.69
C GLN A 306 -3.20 -16.11 12.65
N GLY A 307 -2.57 -16.63 11.59
CA GLY A 307 -3.28 -17.36 10.53
C GLY A 307 -4.29 -16.49 9.77
N GLY A 308 -4.26 -15.17 9.98
CA GLY A 308 -5.10 -14.23 9.25
C GLY A 308 -4.80 -14.40 7.77
N PRO A 309 -5.81 -14.67 6.92
CA PRO A 309 -5.58 -14.77 5.49
C PRO A 309 -4.92 -13.48 5.06
N GLY A 310 -3.65 -13.55 4.67
CA GLY A 310 -2.89 -12.40 4.21
C GLY A 310 -3.72 -11.73 3.14
N ARG A 311 -4.26 -10.55 3.46
CA ARG A 311 -5.21 -9.81 2.63
C ARG A 311 -4.48 -9.42 1.34
N ASN A 312 -4.55 -10.30 0.33
CA ASN A 312 -4.11 -10.16 -1.06
C ASN A 312 -3.01 -9.11 -1.31
N VAL A 313 -1.93 -9.15 -0.53
CA VAL A 313 -0.64 -8.72 -1.07
C VAL A 313 -0.15 -10.01 -1.73
N PRO A 314 0.01 -10.05 -3.06
CA PRO A 314 0.72 -11.15 -3.69
C PRO A 314 2.03 -11.25 -2.94
N ALA A 315 2.21 -12.30 -2.14
CA ALA A 315 3.54 -12.65 -1.71
C ALA A 315 4.31 -12.78 -3.02
N ALA A 316 5.30 -11.92 -3.24
CA ALA A 316 6.29 -12.24 -4.26
C ALA A 316 6.66 -13.70 -3.98
N PRO A 317 6.54 -14.61 -4.96
CA PRO A 317 6.88 -16.00 -4.74
C PRO A 317 8.28 -15.97 -4.15
N VAL A 318 8.38 -16.43 -2.91
CA VAL A 318 9.66 -16.68 -2.28
C VAL A 318 10.27 -17.73 -3.18
N ALA A 319 11.14 -17.29 -4.10
CA ALA A 319 11.90 -18.20 -4.93
C ALA A 319 12.53 -19.19 -3.96
N VAL A 320 12.18 -20.46 -4.14
CA VAL A 320 12.65 -21.59 -3.35
C VAL A 320 14.17 -21.66 -3.55
N ALA A 321 14.88 -20.90 -2.75
CA ALA A 321 16.32 -20.93 -2.59
C ALA A 321 16.56 -21.13 -1.09
N ASN A 322 16.19 -22.32 -0.61
CA ASN A 322 16.70 -22.98 0.59
C ASN A 322 15.99 -24.35 0.70
N ALA A 323 16.35 -25.28 -0.19
CA ALA A 323 16.37 -26.69 0.20
C ALA A 323 17.67 -26.89 1.00
N ASP A 324 17.59 -27.68 2.06
CA ASP A 324 18.69 -28.06 2.98
C ASP A 324 18.95 -27.12 4.18
N LYS A 325 18.05 -27.17 5.17
CA LYS A 325 18.48 -27.08 6.56
C LYS A 325 17.55 -27.88 7.48
N PRO A 326 18.02 -28.95 8.14
CA PRO A 326 17.25 -29.59 9.21
C PRO A 326 17.34 -28.71 10.46
N MET A 327 16.20 -28.18 10.92
CA MET A 327 16.12 -27.41 12.16
C MET A 327 15.56 -28.30 13.28
N GLN A 328 16.44 -28.69 14.20
CA GLN A 328 16.07 -29.19 15.53
C GLN A 328 15.47 -28.04 16.36
N PRO A 329 14.46 -28.29 17.21
CA PRO A 329 14.00 -27.29 18.16
C PRO A 329 14.83 -27.32 19.45
N ALA A 330 15.32 -26.16 19.87
CA ALA A 330 15.78 -25.90 21.23
C ALA A 330 14.60 -25.36 22.05
N ALA A 331 14.40 -25.93 23.24
CA ALA A 331 13.38 -25.55 24.19
C ALA A 331 13.83 -24.34 25.01
N GLU A 332 12.97 -23.32 25.13
CA GLU A 332 13.02 -22.35 26.21
C GLU A 332 11.66 -22.29 26.91
N ALA A 333 11.71 -22.43 28.23
CA ALA A 333 10.55 -22.46 29.12
C ALA A 333 10.08 -21.03 29.42
N GLY A 334 8.85 -20.71 29.05
CA GLY A 334 8.17 -19.46 29.39
C GLY A 334 6.67 -19.70 29.50
N VAL A 335 6.10 -19.28 30.62
CA VAL A 335 4.70 -19.42 31.07
C VAL A 335 3.68 -19.38 29.91
N ASP A 336 2.95 -20.50 29.74
CA ASP A 336 1.94 -20.67 28.70
C ASP A 336 0.77 -19.68 28.90
N PRO A 337 0.38 -18.91 27.86
CA PRO A 337 -0.91 -18.24 27.86
C PRO A 337 -2.03 -19.29 27.91
N PRO A 338 -3.20 -18.98 28.52
CA PRO A 338 -4.31 -19.92 28.59
C PRO A 338 -4.65 -20.42 27.19
N ALA A 339 -4.65 -21.75 27.04
CA ALA A 339 -4.87 -22.41 25.76
C ALA A 339 -6.13 -21.81 25.10
N PRO A 340 -6.03 -21.33 23.84
CA PRO A 340 -7.21 -20.90 23.13
C PRO A 340 -8.22 -22.07 23.13
N PRO A 341 -9.53 -21.79 23.28
CA PRO A 341 -10.53 -22.84 23.22
C PRO A 341 -10.29 -23.67 21.96
N PRO A 342 -10.33 -25.01 22.05
CA PRO A 342 -10.06 -25.87 20.91
C PRO A 342 -10.93 -25.40 19.75
N ALA A 343 -10.28 -24.98 18.67
CA ALA A 343 -10.99 -24.59 17.46
C ALA A 343 -11.91 -25.75 17.10
N VAL A 344 -13.22 -25.47 17.01
CA VAL A 344 -14.19 -26.46 16.56
C VAL A 344 -13.80 -26.82 15.13
N SER A 345 -13.08 -27.94 14.99
CA SER A 345 -12.63 -28.44 13.70
C SER A 345 -13.84 -28.93 12.95
N THR A 346 -14.37 -28.09 12.06
CA THR A 346 -15.37 -28.50 11.10
C THR A 346 -14.77 -29.67 10.31
N PRO A 347 -15.49 -30.80 10.17
CA PRO A 347 -14.97 -31.95 9.43
C PRO A 347 -14.58 -31.51 8.00
N PRO A 348 -13.44 -31.98 7.47
CA PRO A 348 -12.97 -31.56 6.15
C PRO A 348 -13.98 -31.99 5.07
N LEU A 349 -14.31 -31.07 4.17
CA LEU A 349 -15.25 -31.31 3.08
C LEU A 349 -14.62 -32.23 2.04
N SER A 350 -15.29 -33.35 1.75
CA SER A 350 -14.82 -34.31 0.74
C SER A 350 -15.27 -33.97 -0.68
N ARG A 351 -16.36 -33.19 -0.83
CA ARG A 351 -16.94 -32.79 -2.13
C ARG A 351 -17.74 -31.48 -2.02
N ILE A 352 -17.64 -30.64 -3.05
CA ILE A 352 -18.52 -29.49 -3.29
C ILE A 352 -18.82 -29.44 -4.79
N GLY A 353 -20.09 -29.62 -5.16
CA GLY A 353 -20.49 -29.67 -6.57
C GLY A 353 -19.72 -30.75 -7.37
N PRO A 354 -19.13 -30.42 -8.54
CA PRO A 354 -18.37 -31.37 -9.35
C PRO A 354 -16.95 -31.65 -8.84
N LEU A 355 -16.53 -30.99 -7.74
CA LEU A 355 -15.16 -31.05 -7.23
C LEU A 355 -15.09 -31.96 -5.99
N ALA A 356 -14.17 -32.92 -6.00
CA ALA A 356 -13.94 -33.84 -4.90
C ALA A 356 -12.47 -33.90 -4.50
N VAL A 357 -12.17 -34.03 -3.22
CA VAL A 357 -10.79 -34.21 -2.73
C VAL A 357 -10.20 -35.49 -3.35
N GLY A 358 -8.96 -35.38 -3.85
CA GLY A 358 -8.25 -36.43 -4.60
C GLY A 358 -8.55 -36.44 -6.11
N GLN A 359 -9.51 -35.64 -6.59
CA GLN A 359 -9.81 -35.55 -8.02
C GLN A 359 -8.67 -34.90 -8.78
N THR A 360 -8.21 -35.56 -9.85
CA THR A 360 -7.30 -34.97 -10.83
C THR A 360 -8.06 -34.00 -11.73
N ILE A 361 -7.56 -32.77 -11.84
CA ILE A 361 -8.19 -31.69 -12.60
C ILE A 361 -7.57 -31.56 -14.00
N ALA A 362 -6.25 -31.32 -14.07
CA ALA A 362 -5.50 -31.21 -15.32
C ALA A 362 -4.02 -31.55 -15.10
N GLY A 363 -3.45 -32.39 -15.95
CA GLY A 363 -2.09 -32.87 -15.80
C GLY A 363 -1.90 -33.58 -14.45
N SER A 364 -0.95 -33.11 -13.65
CA SER A 364 -0.66 -33.64 -12.30
C SER A 364 -1.35 -32.89 -11.15
N TRP A 365 -2.25 -31.94 -11.45
CA TRP A 365 -2.97 -31.19 -10.42
C TRP A 365 -4.12 -32.01 -9.83
N GLN A 366 -4.16 -32.09 -8.50
CA GLN A 366 -5.20 -32.76 -7.73
C GLN A 366 -5.85 -31.81 -6.73
N VAL A 367 -7.15 -31.99 -6.46
CA VAL A 367 -7.84 -31.27 -5.38
C VAL A 367 -7.36 -31.80 -4.03
N ALA A 368 -6.58 -31.00 -3.32
CA ALA A 368 -6.06 -31.34 -2.00
C ALA A 368 -7.08 -31.06 -0.88
N ALA A 369 -7.86 -29.98 -0.99
CA ALA A 369 -8.85 -29.60 0.00
C ALA A 369 -9.94 -28.71 -0.59
N LEU A 370 -11.09 -28.71 0.08
CA LEU A 370 -12.25 -27.87 -0.20
C LEU A 370 -12.66 -27.15 1.10
N GLU A 371 -12.88 -25.84 1.02
CA GLU A 371 -13.15 -25.00 2.20
C GLU A 371 -14.26 -23.99 1.87
N LEU A 372 -15.33 -23.95 2.68
CA LEU A 372 -16.37 -22.92 2.52
C LEU A 372 -15.86 -21.58 3.02
N ARG A 373 -16.13 -20.50 2.25
CA ARG A 373 -15.66 -19.17 2.62
C ARG A 373 -16.63 -18.09 2.19
N GLY A 374 -17.22 -17.38 3.15
CA GLY A 374 -18.13 -16.27 2.86
C GLY A 374 -19.28 -16.71 1.95
N ASP A 375 -19.40 -16.06 0.79
CA ASP A 375 -20.40 -16.33 -0.25
C ASP A 375 -19.94 -17.33 -1.32
N GLY A 376 -18.82 -18.01 -1.09
CA GLY A 376 -18.18 -18.92 -2.04
C GLY A 376 -17.47 -20.09 -1.36
N PHE A 377 -16.49 -20.66 -2.07
CA PHE A 377 -15.60 -21.69 -1.54
C PHE A 377 -14.23 -21.68 -2.22
N VAL A 378 -13.24 -22.26 -1.54
CA VAL A 378 -11.86 -22.35 -1.98
C VAL A 378 -11.52 -23.80 -2.35
N VAL A 379 -10.90 -23.97 -3.51
CA VAL A 379 -10.38 -25.24 -4.03
C VAL A 379 -8.86 -25.18 -3.96
N ARG A 380 -8.28 -25.94 -3.04
CA ARG A 380 -6.82 -26.08 -2.95
C ARG A 380 -6.37 -27.18 -3.88
N LEU A 381 -5.45 -26.86 -4.77
CA LEU A 381 -4.84 -27.76 -5.72
C LEU A 381 -3.40 -28.05 -5.32
N THR A 382 -2.96 -29.27 -5.55
CA THR A 382 -1.58 -29.71 -5.32
C THR A 382 -1.04 -30.47 -6.52
N ARG A 383 0.26 -30.34 -6.77
CA ARG A 383 1.05 -31.17 -7.68
C ARG A 383 2.46 -31.33 -7.11
N PRO A 384 3.30 -32.24 -7.62
CA PRO A 384 4.67 -32.43 -7.10
C PRO A 384 5.52 -31.15 -7.06
N GLN A 385 5.27 -30.21 -7.98
CA GLN A 385 6.03 -28.96 -8.11
C GLN A 385 5.43 -27.77 -7.35
N GLY A 386 4.30 -27.92 -6.63
CA GLY A 386 3.73 -26.81 -5.84
C GLY A 386 2.21 -26.87 -5.63
N HIS A 387 1.67 -25.77 -5.12
CA HIS A 387 0.29 -25.59 -4.70
C HIS A 387 -0.39 -24.38 -5.37
N ALA A 388 -1.71 -24.48 -5.55
CA ALA A 388 -2.54 -23.36 -5.98
C ALA A 388 -3.84 -23.36 -5.18
N SER A 389 -4.47 -22.20 -5.05
CA SER A 389 -5.81 -22.07 -4.47
C SER A 389 -6.67 -21.29 -5.45
N LEU A 390 -7.85 -21.82 -5.76
CA LEU A 390 -8.87 -21.15 -6.57
C LEU A 390 -10.04 -20.79 -5.66
N GLU A 391 -10.34 -19.51 -5.51
CA GLU A 391 -11.48 -19.01 -4.74
C GLU A 391 -12.63 -18.68 -5.69
N LEU A 392 -13.72 -19.43 -5.58
CA LEU A 392 -14.91 -19.29 -6.39
C LEU A 392 -15.95 -18.49 -5.59
N THR A 393 -16.38 -17.36 -6.12
CA THR A 393 -17.35 -16.47 -5.45
C THR A 393 -18.23 -15.76 -6.47
N CYS A 394 -19.42 -15.37 -6.02
CA CYS A 394 -20.34 -14.50 -6.77
C CYS A 394 -20.42 -13.09 -6.19
N ALA A 395 -19.50 -12.74 -5.28
CA ALA A 395 -19.31 -11.38 -4.82
C ALA A 395 -19.05 -10.48 -6.03
N ARG A 396 -19.69 -9.32 -6.06
CA ARG A 396 -19.37 -8.31 -7.09
C ARG A 396 -17.91 -7.90 -6.96
N SER A 397 -17.13 -8.17 -8.00
CA SER A 397 -15.74 -7.74 -8.10
C SER A 397 -15.51 -6.87 -9.33
N VAL A 398 -14.71 -5.81 -9.17
CA VAL A 398 -14.19 -5.01 -10.28
C VAL A 398 -13.05 -5.72 -11.01
N HIS A 399 -12.38 -6.65 -10.33
CA HIS A 399 -11.28 -7.44 -10.88
C HIS A 399 -11.83 -8.65 -11.60
N ARG A 400 -11.29 -8.91 -12.80
CA ARG A 400 -11.62 -10.09 -13.60
C ARG A 400 -10.45 -11.07 -13.57
N SER A 401 -10.75 -12.33 -13.31
CA SER A 401 -9.78 -13.42 -13.47
C SER A 401 -9.90 -14.04 -14.86
N PRO A 402 -8.80 -14.55 -15.45
CA PRO A 402 -8.84 -15.33 -16.68
C PRO A 402 -9.71 -16.60 -16.56
N PHE A 403 -10.07 -17.01 -15.34
CA PHE A 403 -10.90 -18.18 -15.05
C PHE A 403 -12.37 -17.83 -14.76
N ASP A 404 -12.77 -16.55 -14.77
CA ASP A 404 -14.15 -16.14 -14.49
C ASP A 404 -15.17 -16.82 -15.41
N LEU A 405 -16.32 -17.20 -14.85
CA LEU A 405 -17.38 -17.92 -15.55
C LEU A 405 -18.73 -17.22 -15.36
N GLY A 406 -19.14 -16.42 -16.36
CA GLY A 406 -20.36 -15.63 -16.26
C GLY A 406 -20.24 -14.56 -15.19
N ALA A 407 -21.14 -14.59 -14.20
CA ALA A 407 -21.09 -13.71 -13.03
C ALA A 407 -20.23 -14.25 -11.87
N ALA A 408 -19.77 -15.50 -11.96
CA ALA A 408 -18.90 -16.09 -10.96
C ALA A 408 -17.44 -15.72 -11.21
N HIS A 409 -16.78 -15.23 -10.16
CA HIS A 409 -15.36 -14.93 -10.15
C HIS A 409 -14.55 -16.10 -9.62
N ILE A 410 -13.43 -16.40 -10.27
CA ILE A 410 -12.49 -17.45 -9.83
C ILE A 410 -11.12 -16.83 -9.60
N PHE A 411 -10.89 -16.32 -8.39
CA PHE A 411 -9.59 -15.78 -8.01
C PHE A 411 -8.59 -16.92 -7.82
N TYR A 412 -7.31 -16.65 -8.06
CA TYR A 412 -6.25 -17.63 -7.83
C TYR A 412 -5.11 -17.04 -7.02
N SER A 413 -4.48 -17.90 -6.21
CA SER A 413 -3.17 -17.66 -5.60
C SER A 413 -2.33 -18.93 -5.75
N ASN A 414 -1.02 -18.80 -5.95
CA ASN A 414 -0.14 -19.93 -6.24
C ASN A 414 1.30 -19.67 -5.78
N ASP A 415 2.06 -20.75 -5.64
CA ASP A 415 3.52 -20.74 -5.42
C ASP A 415 4.32 -21.10 -6.70
N VAL A 416 3.61 -21.36 -7.80
CA VAL A 416 4.14 -21.74 -9.11
C VAL A 416 3.87 -20.67 -10.17
N GLN A 417 4.51 -20.79 -11.34
CA GLN A 417 4.31 -19.86 -12.46
C GLN A 417 2.86 -19.89 -12.97
N PHE A 418 2.38 -18.78 -13.52
CA PHE A 418 0.99 -18.68 -13.99
C PHE A 418 0.67 -19.73 -15.07
N ASP A 419 1.59 -19.96 -16.01
CA ASP A 419 1.39 -20.93 -17.09
C ASP A 419 1.14 -22.36 -16.57
N ASP A 420 1.69 -22.70 -15.41
CA ASP A 420 1.49 -23.99 -14.75
C ASP A 420 0.09 -24.15 -14.13
N VAL A 421 -0.50 -23.06 -13.64
CA VAL A 421 -1.85 -23.06 -13.03
C VAL A 421 -2.92 -22.82 -14.06
N LYS A 422 -2.60 -22.18 -15.18
CA LYS A 422 -3.54 -21.84 -16.25
C LYS A 422 -4.35 -23.05 -16.73
N ALA A 423 -3.70 -24.18 -16.96
CA ALA A 423 -4.37 -25.42 -17.37
C ALA A 423 -5.34 -25.93 -16.30
N ALA A 424 -4.96 -25.88 -15.02
CA ALA A 424 -5.82 -26.31 -13.93
C ALA A 424 -7.00 -25.37 -13.70
N GLY A 425 -6.78 -24.05 -13.74
CA GLY A 425 -7.83 -23.05 -13.62
C GLY A 425 -8.86 -23.14 -14.75
N LEU A 426 -8.42 -23.34 -16.00
CA LEU A 426 -9.33 -23.57 -17.14
C LEU A 426 -10.11 -24.89 -17.02
N ALA A 427 -9.48 -25.95 -16.51
CA ALA A 427 -10.16 -27.22 -16.29
C ALA A 427 -11.20 -27.14 -15.16
N VAL A 428 -10.91 -26.44 -14.06
CA VAL A 428 -11.93 -26.12 -13.03
C VAL A 428 -13.07 -25.30 -13.65
N GLN A 429 -12.76 -24.26 -14.42
CA GLN A 429 -13.77 -23.47 -15.11
C GLN A 429 -14.68 -24.33 -15.99
N GLU A 430 -14.12 -25.26 -16.77
CA GLU A 430 -14.89 -26.17 -17.62
C GLU A 430 -15.74 -27.16 -16.82
N LEU A 431 -15.22 -27.71 -15.72
CA LEU A 431 -15.99 -28.57 -14.82
C LEU A 431 -17.20 -27.85 -14.23
N LEU A 432 -17.02 -26.60 -13.80
CA LEU A 432 -18.11 -25.77 -13.28
C LEU A 432 -19.13 -25.45 -14.37
N ARG A 433 -18.66 -25.09 -15.57
CA ARG A 433 -19.52 -24.81 -16.74
C ARG A 433 -20.36 -26.03 -17.10
N ALA A 434 -19.76 -27.20 -17.18
CA ALA A 434 -20.45 -28.45 -17.48
C ALA A 434 -21.49 -28.80 -16.40
N ALA A 435 -21.13 -28.62 -15.12
CA ALA A 435 -22.02 -28.94 -14.00
C ALA A 435 -23.16 -27.92 -13.81
N ALA A 436 -22.95 -26.64 -14.12
CA ALA A 436 -24.00 -25.62 -14.14
C ALA A 436 -24.95 -25.76 -15.34
N GLY A 437 -24.46 -26.35 -16.44
CA GLY A 437 -25.25 -26.55 -17.66
C GLY A 437 -25.69 -25.21 -18.26
N ARG A 438 -27.01 -24.99 -18.37
CA ARG A 438 -27.60 -23.71 -18.84
C ARG A 438 -28.07 -22.80 -17.68
N GLY A 439 -27.90 -23.23 -16.44
CA GLY A 439 -28.31 -22.46 -15.26
C GLY A 439 -27.40 -21.25 -15.02
N ASP A 440 -27.89 -20.31 -14.22
CA ASP A 440 -27.04 -19.24 -13.70
C ASP A 440 -25.99 -19.84 -12.76
N VAL A 441 -24.71 -19.54 -13.03
CA VAL A 441 -23.58 -20.16 -12.32
C VAL A 441 -23.59 -19.77 -10.84
N CYS A 442 -24.08 -18.58 -10.49
CA CYS A 442 -24.13 -18.12 -9.11
C CYS A 442 -25.23 -18.80 -8.31
N ASP A 443 -26.40 -19.03 -8.92
CA ASP A 443 -27.45 -19.82 -8.29
C ASP A 443 -26.97 -21.25 -8.02
N VAL A 444 -26.25 -21.85 -8.97
CA VAL A 444 -25.69 -23.21 -8.83
C VAL A 444 -24.61 -23.28 -7.76
N LEU A 445 -23.68 -22.32 -7.73
CA LEU A 445 -22.64 -22.24 -6.70
C LEU A 445 -23.24 -22.08 -5.29
N SER A 446 -24.26 -21.23 -5.17
CA SER A 446 -24.99 -21.03 -3.91
C SER A 446 -25.66 -22.33 -3.45
N ALA A 447 -26.30 -23.06 -4.37
CA ALA A 447 -26.92 -24.35 -4.07
C ALA A 447 -25.90 -25.40 -3.61
N TRP A 448 -24.74 -25.52 -4.28
CA TRP A 448 -23.67 -26.43 -3.85
C TRP A 448 -23.10 -26.07 -2.48
N ARG A 449 -22.95 -24.78 -2.19
CA ARG A 449 -22.51 -24.31 -0.87
C ARG A 449 -23.50 -24.71 0.21
N MET A 450 -24.79 -24.49 -0.01
CA MET A 450 -25.83 -24.86 0.95
C MET A 450 -25.95 -26.37 1.17
N ALA A 451 -25.64 -27.18 0.15
CA ALA A 451 -25.62 -28.64 0.28
C ALA A 451 -24.36 -29.20 0.98
N ALA A 452 -23.32 -28.38 1.14
CA ALA A 452 -22.08 -28.75 1.81
C ALA A 452 -22.06 -28.37 3.32
N PHE A 453 -23.04 -27.59 3.77
CA PHE A 453 -23.39 -27.44 5.18
C PHE A 453 -24.20 -28.64 5.66
#